data_AF-A0A1A6H5V9-F1
#
_entry.id   AF-A0A1A6H5V9-F1
#
_cell.length_a   1.000
_cell.length_b   1.000
_cell.length_c   1.000
_cell.angle_alpha   90.00
_cell.angle_beta   90.00
_cell.angle_gamma   90.00
#
_symmetry.space_group_name_H-M   'P 1'
#
loop_
_entity.id
_entity.type
_entity.pdbx_description
1 polymer ?
#
loop_
_entity_poly.entity_id
_entity_poly.type
_entity_poly.pdbx_seq_one_letter_code
_entity_poly.pdbx_strand_id
1 'polypeptide(L)'
;MNRFWVERFSQEVQVPEARCFYGFQILIENVHSEMYSLLIDTYIRDPKKRYYYVWERVVAFAAVEGVFFSGSFAAIFWLKKRGLMPGLTFSNELISRDEGLHCDFACLMFQYLVNKPSEERVRDIIVDAVQIEQVSFSGRKSL
;
A
#
# COMPACT_ATOMS: atom_id res chain seq x y z
N MET A 1 5.16 -10.02 -8.02
CA MET A 1 5.10 -10.77 -9.29
C MET A 1 5.84 -9.91 -10.33
N ASN A 2 6.38 -10.44 -11.43
CA ASN A 2 7.22 -9.59 -12.31
C ASN A 2 6.33 -8.74 -13.23
N ARG A 3 6.31 -7.42 -13.03
CA ARG A 3 5.51 -6.40 -13.75
C ARG A 3 5.42 -6.62 -15.26
N PHE A 4 6.52 -7.11 -15.84
CA PHE A 4 6.66 -7.42 -17.26
C PHE A 4 5.64 -8.44 -17.80
N TRP A 5 5.27 -9.44 -16.99
CA TRP A 5 4.30 -10.45 -17.40
C TRP A 5 2.87 -9.94 -17.30
N VAL A 6 2.58 -9.13 -16.29
CA VAL A 6 1.23 -8.57 -16.08
C VAL A 6 0.87 -7.56 -17.16
N GLU A 7 1.82 -6.70 -17.56
CA GLU A 7 1.61 -5.72 -18.64
C GLU A 7 1.32 -6.40 -19.99
N ARG A 8 2.07 -7.45 -20.37
CA ARG A 8 1.82 -8.20 -21.61
C ARG A 8 0.51 -8.97 -21.57
N PHE A 9 0.25 -9.69 -20.48
CA PHE A 9 -0.96 -10.50 -20.34
C PHE A 9 -2.22 -9.61 -20.33
N SER A 10 -2.15 -8.41 -19.76
CA SER A 10 -3.24 -7.43 -19.79
C SER A 10 -3.57 -6.94 -21.22
N GLN A 11 -2.62 -6.93 -22.16
CA GLN A 11 -2.89 -6.55 -23.55
C GLN A 11 -3.56 -7.67 -24.35
N GLU A 12 -3.26 -8.92 -24.02
CA GLU A 12 -3.82 -10.09 -24.70
C GLU A 12 -5.27 -10.36 -24.26
N VAL A 13 -5.59 -10.14 -22.98
CA VAL A 13 -6.92 -10.38 -22.44
C VAL A 13 -7.90 -9.30 -22.91
N GLN A 14 -8.97 -9.70 -23.61
CA GLN A 14 -10.02 -8.79 -24.11
C GLN A 14 -11.17 -8.56 -23.12
N VAL A 15 -11.25 -9.38 -22.06
CA VAL A 15 -12.32 -9.32 -21.06
C VAL A 15 -12.14 -8.05 -20.20
N PRO A 16 -13.11 -7.11 -20.20
CA PRO A 16 -13.00 -5.83 -19.50
C PRO A 16 -12.68 -5.97 -18.00
N GLU A 17 -13.28 -6.96 -17.34
CA GLU A 17 -13.11 -7.24 -15.93
C GLU A 17 -11.68 -7.67 -15.60
N ALA A 18 -11.09 -8.50 -16.46
CA ALA A 18 -9.72 -8.96 -16.28
C ALA A 18 -8.70 -7.85 -16.59
N ARG A 19 -8.99 -6.96 -17.55
CA ARG A 19 -8.19 -5.75 -17.76
C ARG A 19 -8.23 -4.80 -16.58
N CYS A 20 -9.41 -4.58 -15.99
CA CYS A 20 -9.53 -3.83 -14.75
C CYS A 20 -8.70 -4.47 -13.63
N PHE A 21 -8.83 -5.79 -13.44
CA PHE A 21 -8.07 -6.51 -12.43
C PHE A 21 -6.56 -6.35 -12.59
N TYR A 22 -6.01 -6.58 -13.78
CA TYR A 22 -4.57 -6.42 -14.01
C TYR A 22 -4.12 -4.96 -13.93
N GLY A 23 -4.95 -4.00 -14.36
CA GLY A 23 -4.68 -2.58 -14.18
C GLY A 23 -4.54 -2.19 -12.70
N PHE A 24 -5.43 -2.71 -11.84
CA PHE A 24 -5.33 -2.51 -10.40
C PHE A 24 -4.15 -3.26 -9.78
N GLN A 25 -3.85 -4.46 -10.24
CA GLN A 25 -2.67 -5.19 -9.76
C GLN A 25 -1.37 -4.45 -10.11
N ILE A 26 -1.27 -3.87 -11.31
CA ILE A 26 -0.15 -3.01 -11.70
C ILE A 26 -0.11 -1.75 -10.84
N LEU A 27 -1.25 -1.11 -10.58
CA LEU A 27 -1.33 0.05 -9.69
C LEU A 27 -0.83 -0.30 -8.28
N ILE A 28 -1.27 -1.44 -7.75
CA ILE A 28 -0.87 -1.93 -6.43
C ILE A 28 0.64 -2.21 -6.38
N GLU A 29 1.16 -2.97 -7.34
CA GLU A 29 2.60 -3.25 -7.38
C GLU A 29 3.46 -1.98 -7.60
N ASN A 30 2.96 -0.99 -8.34
CA ASN A 30 3.64 0.29 -8.56
C ASN A 30 3.73 1.13 -7.30
N VAL A 31 2.60 1.34 -6.64
CA VAL A 31 2.56 2.11 -5.39
C VAL A 31 3.33 1.35 -4.31
N HIS A 32 3.27 0.01 -4.24
CA HIS A 32 4.10 -0.77 -3.32
C HIS A 32 5.58 -0.48 -3.59
N SER A 33 6.03 -0.58 -4.84
CA SER A 33 7.43 -0.34 -5.19
C SER A 33 7.88 1.11 -4.94
N GLU A 34 7.05 2.09 -5.28
CA GLU A 34 7.33 3.52 -5.07
C GLU A 34 7.36 3.84 -3.57
N MET A 35 6.44 3.27 -2.80
CA MET A 35 6.39 3.43 -1.36
C MET A 35 7.57 2.79 -0.65
N TYR A 36 7.97 1.58 -1.03
CA TYR A 36 9.19 0.98 -0.49
C TYR A 36 10.41 1.85 -0.79
N SER A 37 10.50 2.42 -1.99
CA SER A 37 11.59 3.33 -2.34
C SER A 37 11.55 4.61 -1.51
N LEU A 38 10.38 5.27 -1.40
CA LEU A 38 10.21 6.49 -0.63
C LEU A 38 10.44 6.28 0.86
N LEU A 39 9.99 5.16 1.45
CA LEU A 39 10.24 4.82 2.84
C LEU A 39 11.74 4.59 3.08
N ILE A 40 12.41 3.90 2.15
CA ILE A 40 13.86 3.72 2.20
C ILE A 40 14.56 5.08 2.10
N ASP A 41 14.19 5.94 1.16
CA ASP A 41 14.86 7.21 0.92
C ASP A 41 14.58 8.26 2.01
N THR A 42 13.36 8.28 2.56
CA THR A 42 12.93 9.23 3.60
C THR A 42 13.53 8.90 4.95
N TYR A 43 13.49 7.62 5.34
CA TYR A 43 13.89 7.17 6.67
C TYR A 43 15.33 6.68 6.73
N ILE A 44 15.92 6.29 5.60
CA ILE A 44 17.29 5.74 5.53
C ILE A 44 18.18 6.61 4.65
N ARG A 45 18.45 7.83 5.12
CA ARG A 45 19.37 8.77 4.46
C ARG A 45 20.85 8.36 4.53
N ASP A 46 21.21 7.53 5.51
CA ASP A 46 22.57 7.08 5.75
C ASP A 46 22.61 5.53 5.69
N PRO A 47 23.33 4.90 4.75
CA PRO A 47 23.30 3.45 4.54
C PRO A 47 23.75 2.64 5.77
N LYS A 48 24.45 3.26 6.73
CA LYS A 48 24.83 2.63 8.00
C LYS A 48 23.69 2.63 9.05
N LYS A 49 22.75 3.57 8.99
CA LYS A 49 21.56 3.62 9.87
C LYS A 49 20.43 2.70 9.42
N ARG A 50 20.52 2.16 8.20
CA ARG A 50 19.59 1.20 7.55
C ARG A 50 19.24 -0.04 8.41
N TYR A 51 20.00 -0.29 9.48
CA TYR A 51 19.85 -1.42 10.39
C TYR A 51 19.47 -1.05 11.83
N TYR A 52 19.39 0.22 12.20
CA TYR A 52 19.51 0.62 13.62
C TYR A 52 18.21 0.49 14.43
N TYR A 53 17.03 0.68 13.81
CA TYR A 53 15.75 0.61 14.54
C TYR A 53 14.74 -0.31 13.87
N VAL A 54 14.42 -1.41 14.56
CA VAL A 54 13.39 -2.38 14.11
C VAL A 54 12.01 -1.73 14.09
N TRP A 55 11.71 -0.84 15.04
CA TRP A 55 10.41 -0.18 15.15
C TRP A 55 10.05 0.66 13.93
N GLU A 56 11.02 1.34 13.31
CA GLU A 56 10.80 2.22 12.17
C GLU A 56 10.30 1.44 10.96
N ARG A 57 10.88 0.25 10.75
CA ARG A 57 10.45 -0.68 9.70
C ARG A 57 9.05 -1.23 9.95
N VAL A 58 8.72 -1.54 11.21
CA VAL A 58 7.39 -2.06 11.57
C VAL A 58 6.31 -1.00 11.35
N VAL A 59 6.55 0.25 11.77
CA VAL A 59 5.60 1.35 11.56
C VAL A 59 5.45 1.68 10.07
N ALA A 60 6.57 1.73 9.34
CA ALA A 60 6.55 1.96 7.90
C ALA A 60 5.78 0.86 7.15
N PHE A 61 5.98 -0.40 7.53
CA PHE A 61 5.23 -1.53 6.97
C PHE A 61 3.74 -1.44 7.28
N ALA A 62 3.36 -1.13 8.53
CA ALA A 62 1.94 -0.91 8.88
C ALA A 62 1.30 0.22 8.06
N ALA A 63 2.05 1.29 7.76
CA ALA A 63 1.57 2.37 6.90
C ALA A 63 1.35 1.89 5.44
N VAL A 64 2.20 1.01 4.91
CA VAL A 64 2.05 0.42 3.57
C VAL A 64 0.83 -0.46 3.46
N GLU A 65 0.66 -1.40 4.37
CA GLU A 65 -0.44 -2.36 4.27
C GLU A 65 -1.79 -1.73 4.69
N GLY A 66 -1.78 -0.70 5.56
CA GLY A 66 -2.99 -0.14 6.15
C GLY A 66 -3.42 1.25 5.65
N VAL A 67 -2.48 2.12 5.26
CA VAL A 67 -2.77 3.51 4.85
C VAL A 67 -2.70 3.65 3.34
N PHE A 68 -1.59 3.23 2.76
CA PHE A 68 -1.46 3.15 1.31
C PHE A 68 -2.50 2.16 0.77
N PHE A 69 -3.10 2.46 -0.39
CA PHE A 69 -4.21 1.71 -1.00
C PHE A 69 -5.59 1.79 -0.35
N SER A 70 -5.72 2.38 0.84
CA SER A 70 -7.03 2.55 1.47
C SER A 70 -8.02 3.28 0.54
N GLY A 71 -7.56 4.24 -0.27
CA GLY A 71 -8.36 4.92 -1.28
C GLY A 71 -8.77 4.02 -2.45
N SER A 72 -7.86 3.16 -2.91
CA SER A 72 -8.11 2.20 -4.00
C SER A 72 -9.13 1.13 -3.59
N PHE A 73 -8.98 0.56 -2.39
CA PHE A 73 -9.94 -0.40 -1.86
C PHE A 73 -11.33 0.23 -1.71
N ALA A 74 -11.42 1.45 -1.18
CA ALA A 74 -12.67 2.18 -1.05
C ALA A 74 -13.36 2.44 -2.41
N ALA A 75 -12.59 2.80 -3.44
CA ALA A 75 -13.10 3.02 -4.79
C ALA A 75 -13.68 1.73 -5.41
N ILE A 76 -13.07 0.58 -5.17
CA ILE A 76 -13.59 -0.70 -5.67
C ILE A 76 -14.80 -1.16 -4.86
N PHE A 77 -14.82 -0.94 -3.54
CA PHE A 77 -16.02 -1.17 -2.73
C PHE A 77 -17.20 -0.30 -3.17
N TRP A 78 -16.94 0.91 -3.67
CA TRP A 78 -17.98 1.75 -4.26
C TRP A 78 -18.60 1.12 -5.52
N LEU A 79 -17.80 0.44 -6.36
CA LEU A 79 -18.29 -0.31 -7.51
C LEU A 79 -19.15 -1.51 -7.08
N LYS A 80 -18.74 -2.22 -6.02
CA LYS A 80 -19.53 -3.31 -5.41
C LYS A 80 -20.91 -2.82 -5.00
N LYS A 81 -21.00 -1.65 -4.36
CA LYS A 81 -22.28 -1.05 -3.93
C LYS A 81 -23.24 -0.79 -5.10
N ARG A 82 -22.71 -0.64 -6.33
CA ARG A 82 -23.49 -0.47 -7.57
C ARG A 82 -23.77 -1.78 -8.30
N GLY A 83 -23.33 -2.93 -7.77
CA GLY A 83 -23.48 -4.24 -8.42
C GLY A 83 -22.62 -4.43 -9.66
N LEU A 84 -21.52 -3.67 -9.78
CA LEU A 84 -20.63 -3.73 -10.95
C LEU A 84 -19.41 -4.60 -10.68
N MET A 85 -18.93 -5.28 -11.73
CA MET A 85 -17.68 -6.08 -11.73
C MET A 85 -17.57 -7.05 -10.54
N PRO A 86 -18.44 -8.08 -10.46
CA PRO A 86 -18.50 -8.99 -9.32
C PRO A 86 -17.19 -9.75 -9.09
N GLY A 87 -16.46 -10.13 -10.15
CA GLY A 87 -15.15 -10.77 -10.03
C GLY A 87 -14.10 -9.85 -9.40
N LEU A 88 -14.02 -8.59 -9.86
CA LEU A 88 -13.09 -7.60 -9.31
C LEU A 88 -13.39 -7.29 -7.83
N THR A 89 -14.67 -7.08 -7.51
CA THR A 89 -15.10 -6.70 -6.16
C THR A 89 -14.93 -7.83 -5.16
N PHE A 90 -15.17 -9.08 -5.57
CA PHE A 90 -14.84 -10.25 -4.77
C PHE A 90 -13.33 -10.39 -4.51
N SER A 91 -12.50 -10.25 -5.54
CA SER A 91 -11.03 -10.26 -5.35
C SER A 91 -10.57 -9.14 -4.42
N ASN A 92 -11.15 -7.95 -4.53
CA ASN A 92 -10.85 -6.81 -3.66
C ASN A 92 -11.18 -7.07 -2.19
N GLU A 93 -12.26 -7.80 -1.90
CA GLU A 93 -12.57 -8.22 -0.52
C GLU A 93 -11.49 -9.13 0.07
N LEU A 94 -11.01 -10.08 -0.73
CA LEU A 94 -9.97 -11.00 -0.27
C LEU A 94 -8.65 -10.26 -0.05
N ILE A 95 -8.24 -9.41 -0.99
CA ILE A 95 -6.99 -8.64 -0.89
C ILE A 95 -7.07 -7.68 0.30
N SER A 96 -8.11 -6.83 0.38
CA SER A 96 -8.23 -5.86 1.49
C SER A 96 -8.31 -6.52 2.87
N ARG A 97 -8.88 -7.73 2.96
CA ARG A 97 -8.84 -8.54 4.19
C ARG A 97 -7.40 -8.95 4.53
N ASP A 98 -6.67 -9.46 3.55
CA ASP A 98 -5.31 -9.96 3.77
C ASP A 98 -4.35 -8.81 4.13
N GLU A 99 -4.45 -7.65 3.47
CA GLU A 99 -3.70 -6.43 3.83
C GLU A 99 -4.04 -5.94 5.25
N GLY A 100 -5.32 -6.01 5.63
CA GLY A 100 -5.75 -5.71 7.01
C GLY A 100 -5.09 -6.61 8.05
N LEU A 101 -5.01 -7.92 7.77
CA LEU A 101 -4.32 -8.88 8.64
C LEU A 101 -2.82 -8.61 8.75
N HIS A 102 -2.16 -8.20 7.66
CA HIS A 102 -0.74 -7.82 7.68
C HIS A 102 -0.51 -6.56 8.53
N CYS A 103 -1.37 -5.55 8.40
CA CYS A 103 -1.32 -4.34 9.21
C CYS A 103 -1.53 -4.62 10.70
N ASP A 104 -2.52 -5.46 11.04
CA ASP A 104 -2.78 -5.89 12.42
C ASP A 104 -1.58 -6.65 13.00
N PHE A 105 -0.95 -7.51 12.21
CA PHE A 105 0.26 -8.21 12.61
C PHE A 105 1.42 -7.23 12.86
N ALA A 106 1.59 -6.22 12.02
CA ALA A 106 2.60 -5.17 12.23
C ALA A 106 2.34 -4.39 13.53
N CYS A 107 1.08 -4.04 13.81
CA CYS A 107 0.68 -3.40 15.06
C CYS A 107 0.99 -4.30 16.27
N LEU A 108 0.69 -5.59 16.17
CA LEU A 108 1.01 -6.57 17.21
C LEU A 108 2.53 -6.66 17.44
N MET A 109 3.32 -6.76 16.38
CA MET A 109 4.78 -6.78 16.48
C MET A 109 5.32 -5.52 17.14
N PHE A 110 4.75 -4.35 16.83
CA PHE A 110 5.11 -3.08 17.47
C PHE A 110 4.85 -3.09 18.98
N GLN A 111 3.81 -3.77 19.45
CA GLN A 111 3.53 -3.91 20.89
C GLN A 111 4.65 -4.64 21.64
N TYR A 112 5.29 -5.63 21.01
CA TYR A 112 6.36 -6.44 21.60
C TYR A 112 7.76 -5.81 21.48
N LEU A 113 7.90 -4.66 20.83
CA LEU A 113 9.20 -3.98 20.75
C LEU A 113 9.59 -3.37 22.11
N VAL A 114 10.84 -3.59 22.51
CA VAL A 114 11.38 -3.03 23.76
C VAL A 114 11.71 -1.54 23.60
N ASN A 115 12.44 -1.19 22.53
CA ASN A 115 12.85 0.19 22.24
C ASN A 115 11.87 0.82 21.26
N LYS A 116 10.82 1.44 21.79
CA LYS A 116 9.78 2.12 20.99
C LYS A 116 10.14 3.59 20.75
N PRO A 117 9.72 4.17 19.62
CA PRO A 117 9.82 5.61 19.37
C PRO A 117 8.88 6.40 20.29
N SER A 118 9.00 7.72 20.28
CA SER A 118 7.96 8.58 20.81
C SER A 118 6.67 8.47 19.97
N GLU A 119 5.53 8.68 20.63
CA GLU A 119 4.23 8.72 19.94
C GLU A 119 4.20 9.79 18.83
N GLU A 120 4.80 10.95 19.10
CA GLU A 120 4.96 12.04 18.11
C GLU A 120 5.65 11.54 16.84
N ARG A 121 6.74 10.78 16.97
CA ARG A 121 7.46 10.26 15.81
C ARG A 121 6.63 9.26 15.00
N VAL A 122 5.85 8.41 15.67
CA VAL A 122 4.92 7.50 14.98
C VAL A 122 3.84 8.30 14.26
N ARG A 123 3.30 9.33 14.92
CA ARG A 123 2.29 10.22 14.34
C ARG A 123 2.79 10.88 13.07
N ASP A 124 4.00 11.42 13.08
CA ASP A 124 4.61 12.06 11.90
C ASP A 124 4.67 11.09 10.72
N ILE A 125 5.13 9.85 10.95
CA ILE A 125 5.24 8.83 9.90
C ILE A 125 3.86 8.53 9.28
N ILE A 126 2.84 8.36 10.11
CA ILE A 126 1.48 8.06 9.64
C ILE A 126 0.86 9.28 8.93
N VAL A 127 1.09 10.49 9.43
CA VAL A 127 0.59 11.72 8.79
C VAL A 127 1.22 11.91 7.41
N ASP A 128 2.54 11.71 7.28
CA ASP A 128 3.24 11.75 6.00
C ASP A 128 2.65 10.72 5.04
N ALA A 129 2.41 9.49 5.52
CA ALA A 129 1.81 8.44 4.71
C ALA A 129 0.40 8.81 4.19
N VAL A 130 -0.43 9.37 5.07
CA VAL A 130 -1.77 9.85 4.70
C VAL A 130 -1.70 10.97 3.65
N GLN A 131 -0.76 11.91 3.78
CA GLN A 131 -0.58 12.98 2.81
C GLN A 131 -0.19 12.45 1.44
N ILE A 132 0.76 11.51 1.39
CA ILE A 132 1.19 10.88 0.14
C ILE A 132 0.01 10.17 -0.55
N GLU A 133 -0.78 9.37 0.17
CA GLU A 133 -1.95 8.68 -0.39
C GLU A 133 -2.99 9.69 -0.94
N GLN A 134 -3.26 10.77 -0.21
CA GLN A 134 -4.18 11.83 -0.66
C GLN A 134 -3.69 12.52 -1.94
N VAL A 135 -2.39 12.78 -2.04
CA VAL A 135 -1.76 13.38 -3.22
C VAL A 135 -1.86 12.43 -4.42
N SER A 136 -1.52 11.16 -4.23
CA SER A 136 -1.64 10.11 -5.25
C SER A 136 -3.07 9.96 -5.77
N PHE A 137 -4.07 9.99 -4.89
CA PHE A 137 -5.47 9.84 -5.28
C PHE A 137 -6.06 11.10 -5.93
N SER A 138 -5.56 12.29 -5.58
CA SER A 138 -6.02 13.57 -6.13
C SER A 138 -5.31 13.99 -7.43
N GLY A 139 -4.28 13.25 -7.86
CA GLY A 139 -3.57 13.50 -9.11
C GLY A 139 -2.73 14.77 -9.14
N ARG A 140 -2.53 15.44 -8.00
CA ARG A 140 -1.65 16.61 -7.90
C ARG A 140 -0.21 16.14 -7.79
N LYS A 141 0.58 16.20 -8.86
CA LYS A 141 2.04 15.96 -8.76
C LYS A 141 2.67 17.01 -7.83
N SER A 142 3.55 16.59 -6.93
CA SER A 142 4.47 17.51 -6.27
C SER A 142 5.28 18.24 -7.35
N LEU A 143 5.24 19.58 -7.32
CA LEU A 143 6.03 20.45 -8.21
C LEU A 143 7.53 20.20 -8.05
#